data_AF-A0A7K7QQ06-F1
#
_entry.id   AF-A0A7K7QQ06-F1
#
_cell.length_a   1.000
_cell.length_b   1.000
_cell.length_c   1.000
_cell.angle_alpha   90.00
_cell.angle_beta   90.00
_cell.angle_gamma   90.00
#
_symmetry.space_group_name_H-M   'P 1'
#
loop_
_entity.id
_entity.type
_entity.pdbx_description
1 polymer ?
#
loop_
_entity_poly.entity_id
_entity_poly.type
_entity_poly.pdbx_seq_one_letter_code
_entity_poly.pdbx_strand_id
1 'polypeptide(L)'
;VEDQRARWERKRSRTAKELLETELKYLEQLDLVLTYFVTILKAKGTLKPAVLETIFGPLESLYSASHVLSLHLEKGNLATGLENFCQSLDLYGQYAENLEQTNKTLKEQVRKNKSFRRFKKLQETRPQFQGRELEDLLCLPLQRLHQYKHFFRDLLENTSPDTADYQKLSKTVKSVCEVSHWVQDVFDKRENSLQLLRVQKLLKGQKTQVLTPGRWYIREGWLLVVPSKGEELKRRMFFLFSDILIAAKPCHPLHPLNSNKLSCQAVYPLQQCSVDKVFGHTWSQGGLLSLSFPHKRLLLMSSNQEEINDWYRSLTAAVR
;
A
#
# COMPACT_ATOMS: atom_id res chain seq x y z
N VAL A 1 -28.72 -19.67 -27.47
CA VAL A 1 -28.19 -20.18 -26.18
C VAL A 1 -26.94 -21.02 -26.39
N GLU A 2 -26.95 -22.01 -27.28
CA GLU A 2 -25.78 -22.87 -27.57
C GLU A 2 -24.57 -22.10 -28.12
N ASP A 3 -24.78 -21.18 -29.07
CA ASP A 3 -23.70 -20.32 -29.58
C ASP A 3 -23.06 -19.41 -28.52
N GLN A 4 -23.86 -18.97 -27.53
CA GLN A 4 -23.35 -18.17 -26.41
C GLN A 4 -22.54 -19.03 -25.44
N ARG A 5 -23.02 -20.24 -25.11
CA ARG A 5 -22.27 -21.21 -24.29
C ARG A 5 -20.94 -21.60 -24.95
N ALA A 6 -20.95 -21.85 -26.26
CA ALA A 6 -19.74 -22.16 -27.02
C ALA A 6 -18.75 -20.97 -27.08
N ARG A 7 -19.23 -19.72 -27.02
CA ARG A 7 -18.37 -18.53 -26.91
C ARG A 7 -17.75 -18.41 -25.52
N TRP A 8 -18.52 -18.60 -24.45
CA TRP A 8 -18.00 -18.59 -23.08
C TRP A 8 -16.96 -19.69 -22.85
N GLU A 9 -17.21 -20.91 -23.31
CA GLU A 9 -16.25 -22.01 -23.16
C GLU A 9 -14.93 -21.74 -23.91
N ARG A 10 -15.01 -21.15 -25.11
CA ARG A 10 -13.83 -20.71 -25.87
C ARG A 10 -13.04 -19.64 -25.12
N LYS A 11 -13.73 -18.68 -24.50
CA LYS A 11 -13.07 -17.62 -23.70
C LYS A 11 -12.45 -18.21 -22.44
N ARG A 12 -13.16 -19.07 -21.71
CA ARG A 12 -12.67 -19.81 -20.54
C ARG A 12 -11.42 -20.62 -20.85
N SER A 13 -11.45 -21.41 -21.93
CA SER A 13 -10.28 -22.20 -22.38
C SER A 13 -9.08 -21.33 -22.73
N ARG A 14 -9.30 -20.17 -23.37
CA ARG A 14 -8.22 -19.23 -23.69
C ARG A 14 -7.61 -18.63 -22.42
N THR A 15 -8.45 -18.15 -21.49
CA THR A 15 -8.00 -17.60 -20.21
C THR A 15 -7.24 -18.63 -19.38
N ALA A 16 -7.71 -19.89 -19.37
CA ALA A 16 -7.03 -20.99 -18.68
C ALA A 16 -5.64 -21.27 -19.27
N LYS A 17 -5.52 -21.28 -20.61
CA LYS A 17 -4.25 -21.46 -21.31
C LYS A 17 -3.28 -20.32 -21.02
N GLU A 18 -3.75 -19.07 -21.08
CA GLU A 18 -2.94 -17.89 -20.76
C GLU A 18 -2.50 -17.89 -19.28
N LEU A 19 -3.39 -18.29 -18.36
CA LEU A 19 -3.05 -18.46 -16.95
C LEU A 19 -1.89 -19.46 -16.79
N LEU A 20 -1.96 -20.63 -17.44
CA LEU A 20 -0.90 -21.64 -17.41
C LEU A 20 0.41 -21.12 -18.01
N GLU A 21 0.37 -20.52 -19.21
CA GLU A 21 1.55 -19.99 -19.88
C GLU A 21 2.27 -18.92 -19.03
N THR A 22 1.50 -18.05 -18.38
CA THR A 22 2.05 -17.02 -17.48
C THR A 22 2.49 -17.60 -16.13
N GLU A 23 1.85 -18.67 -15.65
CA GLU A 23 2.23 -19.38 -14.43
C GLU A 23 3.60 -20.05 -14.58
N LEU A 24 3.85 -20.71 -15.71
CA LEU A 24 5.13 -21.34 -16.00
C LEU A 24 6.27 -20.31 -16.06
N LYS A 25 6.03 -19.14 -16.67
CA LYS A 25 7.00 -18.04 -16.68
C LYS A 25 7.27 -17.47 -15.28
N TYR A 26 6.22 -17.35 -14.46
CA TYR A 26 6.36 -16.92 -13.07
C TYR A 26 7.17 -17.93 -12.25
N LEU A 27 6.88 -19.21 -12.39
CA LEU A 27 7.64 -20.30 -11.75
C LEU A 27 9.10 -20.33 -12.19
N GLU A 28 9.38 -20.14 -13.48
CA GLU A 28 10.74 -20.02 -13.99
C GLU A 28 11.50 -18.88 -13.30
N GLN A 29 10.88 -17.70 -13.17
CA GLN A 29 11.49 -16.56 -12.50
C GLN A 29 11.74 -16.82 -11.00
N LEU A 30 10.79 -17.46 -10.31
CA LEU A 30 10.97 -17.85 -8.92
C LEU A 30 12.06 -18.90 -8.75
N ASP A 31 12.12 -19.90 -9.64
CA ASP A 31 13.14 -20.94 -9.62
C ASP A 31 14.55 -20.33 -9.78
N LEU A 32 14.71 -19.34 -10.67
CA LEU A 32 15.97 -18.61 -10.80
C LEU A 32 16.39 -17.95 -9.47
N VAL A 33 15.45 -17.34 -8.74
CA VAL A 33 15.72 -16.74 -7.42
C VAL A 33 16.10 -17.81 -6.41
N LEU A 34 15.33 -18.89 -6.32
CA LEU A 34 15.59 -20.00 -5.40
C LEU A 34 16.94 -20.65 -5.67
N THR A 35 17.24 -20.94 -6.93
CA THR A 35 18.48 -21.61 -7.35
C THR A 35 19.70 -20.72 -7.18
N TYR A 36 19.69 -19.49 -7.73
CA TYR A 36 20.90 -18.66 -7.78
C TYR A 36 21.11 -17.78 -6.55
N PHE A 37 20.06 -17.49 -5.78
CA PHE A 37 20.20 -16.79 -4.52
C PHE A 37 20.07 -17.75 -3.33
N VAL A 38 18.90 -18.39 -3.14
CA VAL A 38 18.62 -19.11 -1.89
C VAL A 38 19.55 -20.30 -1.70
N THR A 39 19.62 -21.22 -2.66
CA THR A 39 20.44 -22.44 -2.57
C THR A 39 21.93 -22.11 -2.44
N ILE A 40 22.46 -21.17 -3.23
CA ILE A 40 23.87 -20.80 -3.16
C ILE A 40 24.20 -20.06 -1.86
N LEU A 41 23.31 -19.19 -1.36
CA LEU A 41 23.53 -18.50 -0.08
C LEU A 41 23.49 -19.48 1.09
N LYS A 42 22.57 -20.45 1.08
CA LYS A 42 22.50 -21.55 2.06
C LYS A 42 23.80 -22.36 2.03
N ALA A 43 24.27 -22.78 0.85
CA ALA A 43 25.48 -23.59 0.70
C ALA A 43 26.77 -22.85 1.09
N LYS A 44 26.90 -21.56 0.74
CA LYS A 44 28.09 -20.76 1.06
C LYS A 44 28.12 -20.25 2.50
N GLY A 45 27.00 -20.27 3.21
CA GLY A 45 26.89 -19.70 4.57
C GLY A 45 27.15 -18.18 4.63
N THR A 46 27.01 -17.47 3.50
CA THR A 46 27.29 -16.02 3.42
C THR A 46 26.37 -15.20 4.31
N LEU A 47 25.17 -15.71 4.57
CA LEU A 47 24.16 -15.14 5.46
C LEU A 47 23.75 -16.16 6.50
N LYS A 48 23.44 -15.69 7.71
CA LYS A 48 22.87 -16.53 8.76
C LYS A 48 21.48 -17.02 8.34
N PRO A 49 21.04 -18.23 8.76
CA PRO A 49 19.73 -18.76 8.42
C PRO A 49 18.58 -17.80 8.73
N ALA A 50 18.55 -17.20 9.93
CA ALA A 50 17.52 -16.23 10.30
C ALA A 50 17.44 -15.01 9.35
N VAL A 51 18.57 -14.58 8.77
CA VAL A 51 18.61 -13.46 7.82
C VAL A 51 18.10 -13.90 6.45
N LEU A 52 18.36 -15.14 6.05
CA LEU A 52 17.81 -15.72 4.83
C LEU A 52 16.29 -15.86 4.92
N GLU A 53 15.78 -16.41 6.02
CA GLU A 53 14.34 -16.51 6.27
C GLU A 53 13.68 -15.13 6.27
N THR A 54 14.34 -14.11 6.82
CA THR A 54 13.81 -12.73 6.78
C THR A 54 13.78 -12.16 5.35
N ILE A 55 14.77 -12.46 4.50
CA ILE A 55 14.85 -11.91 3.14
C ILE A 55 13.91 -12.62 2.19
N PHE A 56 13.89 -13.96 2.21
CA PHE A 56 13.15 -14.76 1.23
C PHE A 56 11.79 -15.23 1.76
N GLY A 57 11.59 -15.30 3.07
CA GLY A 57 10.31 -15.67 3.68
C GLY A 57 9.73 -16.96 3.09
N PRO A 58 8.41 -17.04 2.87
CA PRO A 58 7.75 -18.24 2.35
C PRO A 58 7.93 -18.45 0.82
N LEU A 59 8.99 -17.95 0.18
CA LEU A 59 9.13 -18.03 -1.29
C LEU A 59 9.16 -19.47 -1.82
N GLU A 60 9.79 -20.40 -1.09
CA GLU A 60 9.80 -21.83 -1.43
C GLU A 60 8.38 -22.45 -1.36
N SER A 61 7.60 -22.04 -0.36
CA SER A 61 6.19 -22.47 -0.21
C SER A 61 5.29 -21.88 -1.30
N LEU A 62 5.50 -20.61 -1.64
CA LEU A 62 4.80 -19.95 -2.75
C LEU A 62 5.09 -20.65 -4.09
N TYR A 63 6.37 -20.93 -4.36
CA TYR A 63 6.77 -21.71 -5.55
C TYR A 63 6.08 -23.07 -5.59
N SER A 64 6.10 -23.81 -4.47
CA SER A 64 5.49 -25.14 -4.38
C SER A 64 3.98 -25.09 -4.64
N ALA A 65 3.28 -24.11 -4.06
CA ALA A 65 1.85 -23.92 -4.27
C ALA A 65 1.52 -23.60 -5.74
N SER A 66 2.27 -22.67 -6.34
CA SER A 66 2.14 -22.31 -7.77
C SER A 66 2.46 -23.48 -8.70
N HIS A 67 3.44 -24.32 -8.35
CA HIS A 67 3.78 -25.50 -9.13
C HIS A 67 2.67 -26.56 -9.09
N VAL A 68 2.06 -26.79 -7.92
CA VAL A 68 0.89 -27.68 -7.82
C VAL A 68 -0.26 -27.14 -8.65
N LEU A 69 -0.49 -25.82 -8.65
CA LEU A 69 -1.49 -25.19 -9.50
C LEU A 69 -1.20 -25.44 -10.99
N SER A 70 0.03 -25.25 -11.47
CA SER A 70 0.39 -25.47 -12.87
C SER A 70 0.13 -26.91 -13.32
N LEU A 71 0.46 -27.90 -12.47
CA LEU A 71 0.17 -29.32 -12.74
C LEU A 71 -1.33 -29.62 -12.86
N HIS A 72 -2.17 -28.95 -12.07
CA HIS A 72 -3.62 -29.09 -12.20
C HIS A 72 -4.15 -28.43 -13.50
N LEU A 73 -3.59 -27.28 -13.88
CA LEU A 73 -3.96 -26.58 -15.10
C LEU A 73 -3.57 -27.37 -16.36
N GLU A 74 -2.39 -28.00 -16.38
CA GLU A 74 -1.95 -28.89 -17.48
C GLU A 74 -2.87 -30.09 -17.67
N LYS A 75 -3.40 -30.64 -16.57
CA LYS A 75 -4.35 -31.76 -16.60
C LYS A 75 -5.79 -31.35 -16.93
N GLY A 76 -6.05 -30.06 -17.15
CA GLY A 76 -7.41 -29.53 -17.38
C GLY A 76 -8.29 -29.47 -16.13
N ASN A 77 -7.74 -29.72 -14.94
CA ASN A 77 -8.47 -29.76 -13.67
C ASN A 77 -8.52 -28.37 -12.99
N LEU A 78 -8.99 -27.37 -13.73
CA LEU A 78 -8.90 -25.96 -13.35
C LEU A 78 -9.62 -25.63 -12.02
N ALA A 79 -10.87 -26.06 -11.85
CA ALA A 79 -11.66 -25.72 -10.66
C ALA A 79 -11.06 -26.33 -9.38
N THR A 80 -10.63 -27.59 -9.44
CA THR A 80 -9.99 -28.28 -8.31
C THR A 80 -8.60 -27.70 -8.01
N GLY A 81 -7.81 -27.37 -9.04
CA GLY A 81 -6.50 -26.74 -8.85
C GLY A 81 -6.60 -25.39 -8.14
N LEU A 82 -7.56 -24.56 -8.56
CA LEU A 82 -7.81 -23.25 -7.94
C LEU A 82 -8.37 -23.35 -6.53
N GLU A 83 -9.27 -24.30 -6.28
CA GLU A 83 -9.79 -24.58 -4.94
C GLU A 83 -8.67 -24.98 -3.97
N ASN A 84 -7.75 -25.86 -4.40
CA ASN A 84 -6.58 -26.24 -3.61
C ASN A 84 -5.64 -25.04 -3.38
N PHE A 85 -5.44 -24.22 -4.41
CA PHE A 85 -4.58 -23.04 -4.34
C PHE A 85 -5.11 -21.96 -3.37
N CYS A 86 -6.41 -21.92 -3.10
CA CYS A 86 -7.01 -20.97 -2.15
C CYS A 86 -6.33 -20.98 -0.78
N GLN A 87 -5.98 -22.16 -0.28
CA GLN A 87 -5.35 -22.32 1.04
C GLN A 87 -3.94 -21.71 1.09
N SER A 88 -3.31 -21.57 -0.07
CA SER A 88 -1.97 -21.00 -0.21
C SER A 88 -1.98 -19.50 -0.45
N LEU A 89 -3.14 -18.88 -0.72
CA LEU A 89 -3.23 -17.44 -1.00
C LEU A 89 -2.79 -16.59 0.19
N ASP A 90 -3.03 -17.05 1.42
CA ASP A 90 -2.63 -16.34 2.64
C ASP A 90 -1.11 -16.14 2.74
N LEU A 91 -0.32 -17.01 2.09
CA LEU A 91 1.14 -16.86 2.02
C LEU A 91 1.53 -15.54 1.35
N TYR A 92 0.74 -15.03 0.39
CA TYR A 92 1.02 -13.75 -0.27
C TYR A 92 0.81 -12.56 0.67
N GLY A 93 -0.20 -12.63 1.55
CA GLY A 93 -0.41 -11.59 2.56
C GLY A 93 0.68 -11.58 3.62
N GLN A 94 1.07 -12.76 4.13
CA GLN A 94 2.21 -12.91 5.04
C GLN A 94 3.51 -12.40 4.39
N TYR A 95 3.70 -12.70 3.11
CA TYR A 95 4.84 -12.21 2.34
C TYR A 95 4.83 -10.67 2.28
N ALA A 96 3.68 -10.04 1.99
CA ALA A 96 3.53 -8.59 1.96
C ALA A 96 3.83 -7.91 3.31
N GLU A 97 3.38 -8.49 4.42
CA GLU A 97 3.66 -7.98 5.77
C GLU A 97 5.16 -7.97 6.07
N ASN A 98 5.89 -9.01 5.64
CA ASN A 98 7.33 -9.11 5.88
C ASN A 98 8.18 -8.26 4.91
N LEU A 99 7.64 -7.83 3.76
CA LEU A 99 8.42 -7.12 2.73
C LEU A 99 9.14 -5.87 3.24
N GLU A 100 8.58 -5.14 4.20
CA GLU A 100 9.29 -3.99 4.78
C GLU A 100 10.55 -4.43 5.51
N GLN A 101 10.44 -5.49 6.32
CA GLN A 101 11.55 -6.04 7.07
C GLN A 101 12.58 -6.70 6.14
N THR A 102 12.13 -7.38 5.07
CA THR A 102 12.96 -7.86 3.97
C THR A 102 13.79 -6.72 3.38
N ASN A 103 13.15 -5.61 2.99
CA ASN A 103 13.84 -4.46 2.39
C ASN A 103 14.85 -3.80 3.34
N LYS A 104 14.49 -3.64 4.62
CA LYS A 104 15.42 -3.11 5.64
C LYS A 104 16.62 -4.03 5.80
N THR A 105 16.38 -5.33 5.98
CA THR A 105 17.42 -6.34 6.17
C THR A 105 18.34 -6.42 4.95
N LEU A 106 17.78 -6.40 3.74
CA LEU A 106 18.53 -6.42 2.50
C LEU A 106 19.46 -5.19 2.39
N LYS A 107 18.93 -3.98 2.62
CA LYS A 107 19.74 -2.74 2.65
C LYS A 107 20.85 -2.81 3.68
N GLU A 108 20.56 -3.34 4.88
CA GLU A 108 21.56 -3.52 5.92
C GLU A 108 22.65 -4.52 5.56
N GLN A 109 22.28 -5.68 4.99
CA GLN A 109 23.25 -6.70 4.55
C GLN A 109 24.12 -6.17 3.41
N VAL A 110 23.55 -5.48 2.44
CA VAL A 110 24.32 -4.81 1.38
C VAL A 110 25.28 -3.78 1.99
N ARG A 111 24.85 -2.99 2.98
CA ARG A 111 25.71 -1.97 3.62
C ARG A 111 26.84 -2.58 4.45
N LYS A 112 26.54 -3.57 5.30
CA LYS A 112 27.46 -4.09 6.33
C LYS A 112 28.28 -5.29 5.85
N ASN A 113 27.73 -6.16 4.99
CA ASN A 113 28.35 -7.41 4.57
C ASN A 113 28.94 -7.30 3.15
N LYS A 114 30.26 -7.08 3.06
CA LYS A 114 30.98 -6.94 1.78
C LYS A 114 30.87 -8.21 0.91
N SER A 115 30.89 -9.39 1.52
CA SER A 115 30.77 -10.67 0.81
C SER A 115 29.40 -10.80 0.16
N PHE A 116 28.34 -10.53 0.92
CA PHE A 116 26.97 -10.51 0.40
C PHE A 116 26.78 -9.47 -0.70
N ARG A 117 27.31 -8.25 -0.53
CA ARG A 117 27.24 -7.21 -1.57
C ARG A 117 27.87 -7.67 -2.88
N ARG A 118 29.07 -8.26 -2.83
CA ARG A 118 29.76 -8.78 -4.02
C ARG A 118 28.98 -9.94 -4.64
N PHE A 119 28.43 -10.81 -3.80
CA PHE A 119 27.59 -11.92 -4.23
C PHE A 119 26.33 -11.43 -4.96
N LYS A 120 25.54 -10.54 -4.36
CA LYS A 120 24.32 -9.95 -4.95
C LYS A 120 24.61 -9.38 -6.33
N LYS A 121 25.62 -8.50 -6.41
CA LYS A 121 26.04 -7.87 -7.67
C LYS A 121 26.45 -8.90 -8.73
N LEU A 122 27.15 -9.97 -8.34
CA LEU A 122 27.54 -11.03 -9.27
C LEU A 122 26.32 -11.81 -9.78
N GLN A 123 25.37 -12.14 -8.91
CA GLN A 123 24.16 -12.86 -9.33
C GLN A 123 23.33 -11.99 -10.27
N GLU A 124 23.13 -10.71 -9.96
CA GLU A 124 22.33 -9.77 -10.79
C GLU A 124 22.91 -9.55 -12.19
N THR A 125 24.23 -9.69 -12.37
CA THR A 125 24.85 -9.61 -13.70
C THR A 125 24.58 -10.82 -14.61
N ARG A 126 23.91 -11.86 -14.10
CA ARG A 126 23.59 -13.05 -14.90
C ARG A 126 22.57 -12.72 -15.99
N PRO A 127 22.73 -13.28 -17.21
CA PRO A 127 21.80 -13.03 -18.31
C PRO A 127 20.38 -13.49 -18.00
N GLN A 128 20.22 -14.53 -17.15
CA GLN A 128 18.91 -15.05 -16.74
C GLN A 128 18.05 -14.00 -16.02
N PHE A 129 18.66 -13.05 -15.30
CA PHE A 129 17.91 -12.00 -14.60
C PHE A 129 17.60 -10.77 -15.45
N GLN A 130 18.14 -10.70 -16.69
CA GLN A 130 17.85 -9.61 -17.63
C GLN A 130 18.09 -8.21 -17.04
N GLY A 131 19.08 -8.08 -16.15
CA GLY A 131 19.41 -6.81 -15.49
C GLY A 131 18.48 -6.40 -14.35
N ARG A 132 17.56 -7.26 -13.89
CA ARG A 132 16.72 -7.00 -12.71
C ARG A 132 17.52 -7.12 -11.43
N GLU A 133 17.24 -6.24 -10.48
CA GLU A 133 17.80 -6.33 -9.14
C GLU A 133 17.02 -7.33 -8.28
N LEU A 134 17.65 -7.86 -7.23
CA LEU A 134 16.99 -8.78 -6.30
C LEU A 134 15.72 -8.16 -5.69
N GLU A 135 15.72 -6.86 -5.43
CA GLU A 135 14.58 -6.08 -4.96
C GLU A 135 13.37 -6.20 -5.90
N ASP A 136 13.59 -6.12 -7.22
CA ASP A 136 12.54 -6.26 -8.24
C ASP A 136 12.01 -7.70 -8.27
N LEU A 137 12.93 -8.68 -8.18
CA LEU A 137 12.58 -10.10 -8.18
C LEU A 137 11.75 -10.49 -6.95
N LEU A 138 12.05 -9.91 -5.79
CA LEU A 138 11.29 -10.12 -4.55
C LEU A 138 9.89 -9.48 -4.61
N CYS A 139 9.60 -8.61 -5.58
CA CYS A 139 8.26 -8.06 -5.78
C CYS A 139 7.36 -8.96 -6.66
N LEU A 140 7.92 -9.94 -7.37
CA LEU A 140 7.19 -10.80 -8.31
C LEU A 140 5.97 -11.51 -7.69
N PRO A 141 6.02 -12.07 -6.46
CA PRO A 141 4.84 -12.71 -5.88
C PRO A 141 3.65 -11.78 -5.73
N LEU A 142 3.87 -10.54 -5.30
CA LEU A 142 2.77 -9.58 -5.17
C LEU A 142 2.27 -9.11 -6.54
N GLN A 143 3.14 -8.96 -7.53
CA GLN A 143 2.71 -8.69 -8.91
C GLN A 143 1.85 -9.84 -9.45
N ARG A 144 2.19 -11.09 -9.15
CA ARG A 144 1.41 -12.26 -9.54
C ARG A 144 0.04 -12.31 -8.86
N LEU A 145 -0.04 -11.95 -7.58
CA LEU A 145 -1.32 -11.86 -6.86
C LEU A 145 -2.33 -10.93 -7.56
N HIS A 146 -1.87 -9.76 -8.03
CA HIS A 146 -2.71 -8.83 -8.79
C HIS A 146 -3.27 -9.48 -10.08
N GLN A 147 -2.44 -10.27 -10.77
CA GLN A 147 -2.85 -10.98 -11.99
C GLN A 147 -3.86 -12.09 -11.69
N TYR A 148 -3.68 -12.85 -10.60
CA TYR A 148 -4.64 -13.90 -10.21
C TYR A 148 -6.05 -13.36 -10.01
N LYS A 149 -6.19 -12.18 -9.39
CA LYS A 149 -7.50 -11.53 -9.24
C LYS A 149 -8.21 -11.34 -10.58
N HIS A 150 -7.48 -10.93 -11.61
CA HIS A 150 -8.02 -10.75 -12.95
C HIS A 150 -8.35 -12.09 -13.62
N PHE A 151 -7.40 -13.04 -13.63
CA PHE A 151 -7.62 -14.35 -14.24
C PHE A 151 -8.80 -15.09 -13.61
N PHE A 152 -8.89 -15.12 -12.28
CA PHE A 152 -9.92 -15.89 -11.59
C PHE A 152 -11.31 -15.28 -11.78
N ARG A 153 -11.42 -13.94 -11.80
CA ARG A 153 -12.66 -13.25 -12.13
C ARG A 153 -13.09 -13.55 -13.56
N ASP A 154 -12.17 -13.44 -14.52
CA ASP A 154 -12.47 -13.69 -15.93
C ASP A 154 -12.88 -15.16 -16.15
N LEU A 155 -12.28 -16.12 -15.43
CA LEU A 155 -12.70 -17.52 -15.46
C LEU A 155 -14.11 -17.71 -14.89
N LEU A 156 -14.44 -17.05 -13.77
CA LEU A 156 -15.76 -17.12 -13.15
C LEU A 156 -16.85 -16.53 -14.07
N GLU A 157 -16.60 -15.36 -14.67
CA GLU A 157 -17.53 -14.69 -15.59
C GLU A 157 -17.85 -15.52 -16.84
N ASN A 158 -16.95 -16.43 -17.24
CA ASN A 158 -17.13 -17.33 -18.38
C ASN A 158 -17.49 -18.77 -17.96
N THR A 159 -17.86 -18.99 -16.70
CA THR A 159 -18.33 -20.28 -16.18
C THR A 159 -19.83 -20.20 -15.87
N SER A 160 -20.60 -21.23 -16.27
CA SER A 160 -22.04 -21.26 -16.04
C SER A 160 -22.37 -21.39 -14.54
N PRO A 161 -23.28 -20.56 -13.98
CA PRO A 161 -23.68 -20.62 -12.57
C PRO A 161 -24.22 -21.99 -12.11
N ASP A 162 -24.75 -22.79 -13.02
CA ASP A 162 -25.38 -24.09 -12.73
C ASP A 162 -24.36 -25.23 -12.54
N THR A 163 -23.05 -24.94 -12.64
CA THR A 163 -21.98 -25.93 -12.56
C THR A 163 -21.30 -25.94 -11.19
N ALA A 164 -20.84 -27.12 -10.75
CA ALA A 164 -20.03 -27.23 -9.53
C ALA A 164 -18.73 -26.41 -9.60
N ASP A 165 -18.17 -26.26 -10.80
CA ASP A 165 -16.99 -25.42 -11.07
C ASP A 165 -17.22 -23.96 -10.71
N TYR A 166 -18.43 -23.43 -10.92
CA TYR A 166 -18.77 -22.05 -10.58
C TYR A 166 -18.65 -21.78 -9.08
N GLN A 167 -19.13 -22.71 -8.24
CA GLN A 167 -19.05 -22.55 -6.78
C GLN A 167 -17.59 -22.53 -6.30
N LYS A 168 -16.76 -23.44 -6.82
CA LYS A 168 -15.32 -23.51 -6.52
C LYS A 168 -14.59 -22.24 -6.97
N LEU A 169 -14.87 -21.77 -8.19
CA LEU A 169 -14.30 -20.53 -8.72
C LEU A 169 -14.75 -19.30 -7.93
N SER A 170 -16.02 -19.24 -7.55
CA SER A 170 -16.57 -18.14 -6.76
C SER A 170 -15.86 -18.01 -5.41
N LYS A 171 -15.66 -19.14 -4.71
CA LYS A 171 -14.88 -19.20 -3.48
C LYS A 171 -13.42 -18.76 -3.69
N THR A 172 -12.80 -19.18 -4.80
CA THR A 172 -11.44 -18.78 -5.16
C THR A 172 -11.35 -17.27 -5.41
N VAL A 173 -12.28 -16.69 -6.17
CA VAL A 173 -12.34 -15.26 -6.45
C VAL A 173 -12.53 -14.46 -5.17
N LYS A 174 -13.39 -14.93 -4.26
CA LYS A 174 -13.56 -14.29 -2.95
C LYS A 174 -12.26 -14.30 -2.15
N SER A 175 -11.59 -15.45 -2.06
CA SER A 175 -10.33 -15.60 -1.30
C SER A 175 -9.21 -14.71 -1.86
N VAL A 176 -9.01 -14.67 -3.18
CA VAL A 176 -7.99 -13.79 -3.78
C VAL A 176 -8.31 -12.30 -3.60
N CYS A 177 -9.60 -11.93 -3.60
CA CYS A 177 -10.01 -10.56 -3.31
C CYS A 177 -9.73 -10.16 -1.86
N GLU A 178 -10.03 -11.04 -0.91
CA GLU A 178 -9.76 -10.83 0.53
C GLU A 178 -8.26 -10.66 0.77
N VAL A 179 -7.42 -11.55 0.24
CA VAL A 179 -5.96 -11.43 0.34
C VAL A 179 -5.45 -10.17 -0.38
N SER A 180 -6.00 -9.81 -1.54
CA SER A 180 -5.61 -8.57 -2.23
C SER A 180 -5.92 -7.33 -1.40
N HIS A 181 -7.08 -7.29 -0.72
CA HIS A 181 -7.41 -6.20 0.19
C HIS A 181 -6.50 -6.17 1.41
N TRP A 182 -6.19 -7.33 2.00
CA TRP A 182 -5.22 -7.42 3.10
C TRP A 182 -3.84 -6.87 2.68
N VAL A 183 -3.32 -7.26 1.51
CA VAL A 183 -2.06 -6.73 0.97
C VAL A 183 -2.12 -5.22 0.75
N GLN A 184 -3.23 -4.72 0.22
CA GLN A 184 -3.42 -3.27 0.06
C GLN A 184 -3.42 -2.55 1.41
N ASP A 185 -4.14 -3.07 2.42
CA ASP A 185 -4.17 -2.50 3.77
C ASP A 185 -2.78 -2.45 4.40
N VAL A 186 -1.93 -3.45 4.16
CA VAL A 186 -0.53 -3.45 4.62
C VAL A 186 0.24 -2.28 4.02
N PHE A 187 0.10 -2.05 2.71
CA PHE A 187 0.76 -0.92 2.03
C PHE A 187 0.21 0.43 2.47
N ASP A 188 -1.11 0.56 2.61
CA ASP A 188 -1.75 1.80 3.03
C ASP A 188 -1.35 2.17 4.48
N LYS A 189 -1.32 1.18 5.39
CA LYS A 189 -0.82 1.38 6.77
C LYS A 189 0.64 1.79 6.80
N ARG A 190 1.47 1.23 5.92
CA ARG A 190 2.88 1.59 5.80
C ARG A 190 3.06 3.02 5.32
N GLU A 191 2.39 3.40 4.23
CA GLU A 191 2.45 4.75 3.69
C GLU A 191 1.96 5.77 4.71
N ASN A 192 0.83 5.47 5.37
CA ASN A 192 0.33 6.28 6.48
C ASN A 192 1.39 6.46 7.58
N SER A 193 2.04 5.39 8.02
CA SER A 193 3.08 5.44 9.05
C SER A 193 4.27 6.32 8.63
N LEU A 194 4.67 6.29 7.35
CA LEU A 194 5.70 7.17 6.80
C LEU A 194 5.26 8.64 6.80
N GLN A 195 4.00 8.92 6.46
CA GLN A 195 3.44 10.28 6.52
C GLN A 195 3.38 10.81 7.96
N LEU A 196 2.91 10.01 8.91
CA LEU A 196 2.90 10.38 10.34
C LEU A 196 4.31 10.69 10.83
N LEU A 197 5.30 9.85 10.48
CA LEU A 197 6.70 10.06 10.85
C LEU A 197 7.29 11.32 10.20
N ARG A 198 6.94 11.61 8.94
CA ARG A 198 7.35 12.84 8.24
C ARG A 198 6.84 14.06 9.00
N VAL A 199 5.55 14.11 9.29
CA VAL A 199 4.95 15.25 10.02
C VAL A 199 5.53 15.36 11.43
N GLN A 200 5.72 14.25 12.15
CA GLN A 200 6.37 14.26 13.46
C GLN A 200 7.77 14.89 13.44
N LYS A 201 8.57 14.63 12.38
CA LYS A 201 9.91 15.21 12.20
C LYS A 201 9.88 16.69 11.82
N LEU A 202 8.85 17.13 11.10
CA LEU A 202 8.64 18.53 10.72
C LEU A 202 8.27 19.41 11.91
N LEU A 203 7.56 18.86 12.89
CA LEU A 203 7.16 19.59 14.09
C LEU A 203 8.35 19.80 15.05
N LYS A 204 8.49 21.02 15.58
CA LYS A 204 9.50 21.38 16.59
C LYS A 204 9.08 20.82 17.96
N GLY A 205 9.98 20.03 18.55
CA GLY A 205 9.80 19.42 19.87
C GLY A 205 8.96 18.14 19.81
N GLN A 206 8.87 17.43 20.95
CA GLN A 206 8.13 16.17 21.09
C GLN A 206 6.78 16.33 21.81
N LYS A 207 6.36 17.56 22.12
CA LYS A 207 5.12 17.81 22.87
C LYS A 207 3.87 17.37 22.09
N THR A 208 3.91 17.44 20.77
CA THR A 208 2.81 17.01 19.90
C THR A 208 3.08 15.59 19.43
N GLN A 209 2.28 14.65 19.92
CA GLN A 209 2.36 13.24 19.52
C GLN A 209 1.53 13.03 18.26
N VAL A 210 2.20 12.91 17.11
CA VAL A 210 1.58 12.57 15.81
C VAL A 210 1.48 11.05 15.65
N LEU A 211 2.50 10.31 16.10
CA LEU A 211 2.56 8.85 16.04
C LEU A 211 1.63 8.22 17.10
N THR A 212 0.36 8.05 16.74
CA THR A 212 -0.66 7.44 17.61
C THR A 212 -1.32 6.26 16.89
N PRO A 213 -1.52 5.10 17.54
CA PRO A 213 -2.22 3.97 16.94
C PRO A 213 -3.62 4.38 16.44
N GLY A 214 -4.00 3.90 15.25
CA GLY A 214 -5.30 4.20 14.64
C GLY A 214 -5.42 5.58 13.98
N ARG A 215 -4.40 6.45 14.09
CA ARG A 215 -4.39 7.75 13.40
C ARG A 215 -4.03 7.59 11.91
N TRP A 216 -4.79 8.25 11.05
CA TRP A 216 -4.51 8.33 9.61
C TRP A 216 -4.23 9.76 9.18
N TYR A 217 -3.17 9.96 8.40
CA TYR A 217 -2.89 11.20 7.70
C TYR A 217 -3.88 11.38 6.55
N ILE A 218 -4.45 12.58 6.42
CA ILE A 218 -5.45 12.89 5.39
C ILE A 218 -4.94 13.97 4.44
N ARG A 219 -4.50 15.12 4.97
CA ARG A 219 -4.13 16.28 4.15
C ARG A 219 -3.24 17.26 4.90
N GLU A 220 -2.46 18.05 4.17
CA GLU A 220 -1.78 19.22 4.69
C GLU A 220 -1.90 20.42 3.74
N GLY A 221 -1.68 21.63 4.25
CA GLY A 221 -1.75 22.84 3.42
C GLY A 221 -1.80 24.13 4.22
N TRP A 222 -1.59 25.24 3.52
CA TRP A 222 -1.56 26.58 4.11
C TRP A 222 -2.94 27.22 4.05
N LEU A 223 -3.49 27.60 5.21
CA LEU A 223 -4.74 28.35 5.28
C LEU A 223 -4.55 29.63 6.08
N LEU A 224 -5.42 30.61 5.82
CA LEU A 224 -5.50 31.85 6.58
C LEU A 224 -6.50 31.65 7.72
N VAL A 225 -6.06 31.92 8.95
CA VAL A 225 -6.95 31.96 10.11
C VAL A 225 -7.50 33.37 10.24
N VAL A 226 -8.84 33.48 10.25
CA VAL A 226 -9.55 34.74 10.48
C VAL A 226 -9.72 34.94 12.00
N PRO A 227 -9.10 35.98 12.58
CA PRO A 227 -9.18 36.25 14.01
C PRO A 227 -10.53 36.91 14.39
N SER A 228 -10.85 36.89 15.69
CA SER A 228 -12.18 37.28 16.17
C SER A 228 -12.48 38.78 16.08
N LYS A 229 -11.47 39.68 16.19
CA LYS A 229 -11.61 41.16 16.04
C LYS A 229 -10.26 41.83 15.74
N GLY A 230 -10.22 42.74 14.76
CA GLY A 230 -9.18 43.78 14.59
C GLY A 230 -7.74 43.35 14.29
N GLU A 231 -7.43 42.05 14.32
CA GLU A 231 -6.11 41.50 14.03
C GLU A 231 -5.96 41.10 12.56
N GLU A 232 -4.71 41.09 12.07
CA GLU A 232 -4.39 40.61 10.73
C GLU A 232 -4.62 39.10 10.56
N LEU A 233 -4.91 38.71 9.32
CA LEU A 233 -5.05 37.32 8.91
C LEU A 233 -3.75 36.55 9.17
N LYS A 234 -3.86 35.41 9.85
CA LYS A 234 -2.67 34.62 10.23
C LYS A 234 -2.54 33.42 9.32
N ARG A 235 -1.53 33.42 8.43
CA ARG A 235 -1.16 32.24 7.64
C ARG A 235 -0.61 31.14 8.54
N ARG A 236 -1.17 29.93 8.45
CA ARG A 236 -0.79 28.75 9.23
C ARG A 236 -0.76 27.50 8.37
N MET A 237 0.17 26.61 8.68
CA MET A 237 0.21 25.27 8.09
C MET A 237 -0.73 24.38 8.89
N PHE A 238 -1.62 23.67 8.21
CA PHE A 238 -2.52 22.71 8.81
C PHE A 238 -2.14 21.29 8.41
N PHE A 239 -2.22 20.36 9.36
CA PHE A 239 -2.13 18.93 9.13
C PHE A 239 -3.40 18.28 9.64
N LEU A 240 -4.18 17.70 8.73
CA LEU A 240 -5.41 17.00 9.02
C LEU A 240 -5.15 15.51 9.14
N PHE A 241 -5.59 14.95 10.26
CA PHE A 241 -5.61 13.52 10.53
C PHE A 241 -7.04 13.05 10.78
N SER A 242 -7.25 11.74 10.87
CA SER A 242 -8.56 11.13 11.10
C SER A 242 -9.23 11.48 12.43
N ASP A 243 -8.49 11.99 13.39
CA ASP A 243 -8.95 12.28 14.75
C ASP A 243 -8.62 13.71 15.22
N ILE A 244 -7.61 14.36 14.63
CA ILE A 244 -7.14 15.68 15.03
C ILE A 244 -6.78 16.56 13.82
N LEU A 245 -6.88 17.87 14.01
CA LEU A 245 -6.33 18.89 13.12
C LEU A 245 -5.24 19.66 13.86
N ILE A 246 -4.02 19.67 13.33
CA ILE A 246 -2.89 20.41 13.91
C ILE A 246 -2.70 21.72 13.16
N ALA A 247 -2.62 22.84 13.89
CA ALA A 247 -2.20 24.13 13.35
C ALA A 247 -0.77 24.46 13.76
N ALA A 248 0.05 24.83 12.79
CA ALA A 248 1.46 25.09 12.94
C ALA A 248 1.90 26.40 12.28
N LYS A 249 3.02 26.96 12.76
CA LYS A 249 3.69 28.12 12.14
C LYS A 249 5.16 27.79 11.86
N PRO A 250 5.79 28.36 10.81
CA PRO A 250 7.24 28.31 10.65
C PRO A 250 7.96 28.76 11.91
N CYS A 251 9.03 28.05 12.27
CA CYS A 251 10.00 28.58 13.21
C CYS A 251 10.73 29.77 12.58
N HIS A 252 11.32 30.61 13.43
CA HIS A 252 12.11 31.74 12.94
C HIS A 252 13.28 31.24 12.06
N PRO A 253 13.54 31.82 10.87
CA PRO A 253 14.59 31.34 9.96
C PRO A 253 15.99 31.32 10.60
N LEU A 254 16.27 32.26 11.50
CA LEU A 254 17.53 32.34 12.23
C LEU A 254 17.63 31.37 13.43
N HIS A 255 16.65 30.49 13.63
CA HIS A 255 16.70 29.55 14.73
C HIS A 255 17.77 28.47 14.46
N PRO A 256 18.79 28.31 15.31
CA PRO A 256 20.01 27.55 14.99
C PRO A 256 19.77 26.08 14.62
N LEU A 257 18.79 25.42 15.25
CA LEU A 257 18.50 23.99 15.01
C LEU A 257 17.14 23.70 14.33
N ASN A 258 16.29 24.71 14.14
CA ASN A 258 14.89 24.50 13.78
C ASN A 258 14.39 25.45 12.68
N SER A 259 15.29 26.10 11.94
CA SER A 259 14.95 27.02 10.85
C SER A 259 13.96 26.43 9.84
N ASN A 260 14.06 25.13 9.54
CA ASN A 260 13.18 24.42 8.61
C ASN A 260 12.01 23.67 9.28
N LYS A 261 11.76 23.90 10.58
CA LYS A 261 10.71 23.21 11.34
C LYS A 261 9.49 24.08 11.58
N LEU A 262 8.40 23.41 11.93
CA LEU A 262 7.11 24.01 12.25
C LEU A 262 6.84 23.96 13.76
N SER A 263 6.56 25.09 14.38
CA SER A 263 6.11 25.15 15.78
C SER A 263 4.60 24.90 15.83
N CYS A 264 4.19 23.78 16.43
CA CYS A 264 2.79 23.50 16.74
C CYS A 264 2.21 24.63 17.61
N GLN A 265 1.09 25.20 17.18
CA GLN A 265 0.38 26.26 17.89
C GLN A 265 -0.88 25.74 18.58
N ALA A 266 -1.59 24.82 17.94
CA ALA A 266 -2.80 24.21 18.49
C ALA A 266 -3.01 22.82 17.89
N VAL A 267 -3.64 21.96 18.68
CA VAL A 267 -4.17 20.66 18.25
C VAL A 267 -5.66 20.71 18.54
N TYR A 268 -6.46 20.44 17.51
CA TYR A 268 -7.91 20.47 17.58
C TYR A 268 -8.43 19.04 17.44
N PRO A 269 -8.97 18.43 18.51
CA PRO A 269 -9.72 17.18 18.40
C PRO A 269 -10.91 17.36 17.47
N LEU A 270 -11.09 16.43 16.53
CA LEU A 270 -12.21 16.45 15.58
C LEU A 270 -13.48 15.79 16.14
N GLN A 271 -13.36 15.13 17.30
CA GLN A 271 -14.50 14.65 18.06
C GLN A 271 -15.39 15.83 18.42
N GLN A 272 -16.67 15.76 18.05
CA GLN A 272 -17.65 16.84 18.31
C GLN A 272 -17.32 18.18 17.61
N CYS A 273 -16.55 18.17 16.52
CA CYS A 273 -16.37 19.33 15.66
C CYS A 273 -17.53 19.41 14.65
N SER A 274 -18.06 20.60 14.34
CA SER A 274 -18.88 20.82 13.14
C SER A 274 -18.10 21.62 12.11
N VAL A 275 -18.35 21.37 10.83
CA VAL A 275 -17.66 22.05 9.71
C VAL A 275 -18.72 22.61 8.79
N ASP A 276 -18.78 23.94 8.70
CA ASP A 276 -19.76 24.66 7.91
C ASP A 276 -19.07 25.55 6.87
N LYS A 277 -19.60 25.56 5.64
CA LYS A 277 -19.22 26.58 4.66
C LYS A 277 -19.90 27.89 5.02
N VAL A 278 -19.12 28.93 5.20
CA VAL A 278 -19.66 30.26 5.43
C VAL A 278 -19.74 30.96 4.09
N PHE A 279 -20.96 31.12 3.59
CA PHE A 279 -21.22 31.92 2.40
C PHE A 279 -21.18 33.40 2.80
N GLY A 280 -20.08 34.08 2.49
CA GLY A 280 -20.01 35.54 2.54
C GLY A 280 -20.54 36.15 1.25
N HIS A 281 -21.22 37.29 1.32
CA HIS A 281 -21.54 38.15 0.17
C HIS A 281 -20.31 38.84 -0.43
N THR A 282 -19.16 38.19 -0.45
CA THR A 282 -17.93 38.75 -1.00
C THR A 282 -17.72 38.17 -2.38
N TRP A 283 -17.70 39.05 -3.38
CA TRP A 283 -17.37 38.80 -4.78
C TRP A 283 -15.90 38.36 -5.00
N SER A 284 -15.28 37.75 -3.98
CA SER A 284 -13.90 37.31 -3.97
C SER A 284 -13.80 35.85 -4.42
N GLN A 285 -12.73 35.52 -5.16
CA GLN A 285 -12.49 34.22 -5.79
C GLN A 285 -12.16 33.06 -4.82
N GLY A 286 -12.43 33.22 -3.51
CA GLY A 286 -12.07 32.26 -2.46
C GLY A 286 -13.25 31.84 -1.58
N GLY A 287 -12.96 31.07 -0.52
CA GLY A 287 -14.00 30.57 0.38
C GLY A 287 -13.60 30.56 1.85
N LEU A 288 -14.62 30.49 2.71
CA LEU A 288 -14.52 30.53 4.15
C LEU A 288 -15.15 29.28 4.77
N LEU A 289 -14.44 28.65 5.70
CA LEU A 289 -14.88 27.50 6.49
C LEU A 289 -14.93 27.88 7.96
N SER A 290 -15.99 27.44 8.63
CA SER A 290 -16.17 27.57 10.07
C SER A 290 -16.09 26.20 10.71
N LEU A 291 -15.07 26.00 11.54
CA LEU A 291 -14.97 24.83 12.41
C LEU A 291 -15.43 25.22 13.81
N SER A 292 -16.49 24.59 14.29
CA SER A 292 -17.04 24.83 15.63
C SER A 292 -16.67 23.68 16.54
N PHE A 293 -15.92 23.97 17.59
CA PHE A 293 -15.56 23.06 18.69
C PHE A 293 -16.31 23.48 19.96
N PRO A 294 -16.46 22.61 20.99
CA PRO A 294 -17.27 22.89 22.18
C PRO A 294 -16.99 24.24 22.87
N HIS A 295 -15.74 24.71 22.86
CA HIS A 295 -15.33 25.96 23.51
C HIS A 295 -14.58 26.92 22.58
N LYS A 296 -14.59 26.67 21.26
CA LYS A 296 -13.81 27.48 20.32
C LYS A 296 -14.39 27.41 18.92
N ARG A 297 -14.40 28.54 18.22
CA ARG A 297 -14.67 28.59 16.80
C ARG A 297 -13.42 28.98 16.04
N LEU A 298 -13.12 28.26 14.96
CA LEU A 298 -11.98 28.51 14.08
C LEU A 298 -12.50 28.83 12.69
N LEU A 299 -12.21 30.03 12.20
CA LEU A 299 -12.54 30.47 10.85
C LEU A 299 -11.31 30.33 9.97
N LEU A 300 -11.42 29.53 8.91
CA LEU A 300 -10.36 29.24 7.95
C LEU A 300 -10.73 29.75 6.57
N MET A 301 -9.77 30.36 5.88
CA MET A 301 -9.96 30.97 4.57
C MET A 301 -8.86 30.53 3.61
N SER A 302 -9.21 30.34 2.34
CA SER A 302 -8.27 30.29 1.22
C SER A 302 -8.79 31.18 0.08
N SER A 303 -7.86 31.79 -0.65
CA SER A 303 -8.15 32.53 -1.87
C SER A 303 -8.40 31.63 -3.08
N ASN A 304 -8.18 30.31 -2.96
CA ASN A 304 -8.46 29.33 -4.00
C ASN A 304 -9.73 28.52 -3.65
N GLN A 305 -10.74 28.62 -4.51
CA GLN A 305 -12.02 27.95 -4.34
C GLN A 305 -11.95 26.42 -4.43
N GLU A 306 -11.06 25.86 -5.24
CA GLU A 306 -10.86 24.41 -5.31
C GLU A 306 -10.21 23.89 -4.03
N GLU A 307 -9.16 24.58 -3.57
CA GLU A 307 -8.44 24.23 -2.35
C GLU A 307 -9.38 24.21 -1.14
N ILE A 308 -10.21 25.25 -0.96
CA ILE A 308 -11.13 25.33 0.18
C ILE A 308 -12.26 24.28 0.09
N ASN A 309 -12.73 23.95 -1.12
CA ASN A 309 -13.73 22.90 -1.32
C ASN A 309 -13.18 21.51 -0.97
N ASP A 310 -11.93 21.25 -1.33
CA ASP A 310 -11.25 20.03 -0.97
C ASP A 310 -10.99 19.92 0.54
N TRP A 311 -10.60 21.02 1.18
CA TRP A 311 -10.47 21.10 2.64
C TRP A 311 -11.80 20.81 3.32
N TYR A 312 -12.90 21.38 2.82
CA TYR A 312 -14.23 21.08 3.31
C TYR A 312 -14.55 19.59 3.23
N ARG A 313 -14.39 18.97 2.04
CA ARG A 313 -14.63 17.52 1.86
C ARG A 313 -13.79 16.68 2.83
N SER A 314 -12.51 17.00 2.96
CA SER A 314 -11.58 16.26 3.82
C SER A 314 -11.94 16.42 5.31
N LEU A 315 -12.28 17.63 5.74
CA LEU A 315 -12.68 17.92 7.12
C LEU A 315 -14.01 17.25 7.47
N THR A 316 -15.03 17.38 6.62
CA THR A 316 -16.33 16.75 6.81
C THR A 316 -16.22 15.22 6.86
N ALA A 317 -15.35 14.61 6.06
CA ALA A 317 -15.10 13.16 6.11
C ALA A 317 -14.32 12.72 7.36
N ALA A 318 -13.49 13.59 7.94
CA ALA A 318 -12.69 13.29 9.12
C ALA A 318 -13.44 13.51 10.44
N VAL A 319 -14.40 14.42 10.47
CA VAL A 319 -15.29 14.64 11.61
C VAL A 319 -16.18 13.43 11.83
N ARG A 320 -16.31 13.00 13.09
CA ARG A 320 -17.11 11.85 13.51
C ARG A 320 -18.06 12.22 14.63
#